data_AF-A0A8J7N1W4-F1
#
_entry.id   AF-A0A8J7N1W4-F1
#
_cell.length_a   1.000
_cell.length_b   1.000
_cell.length_c   1.000
_cell.angle_alpha   90.00
_cell.angle_beta   90.00
_cell.angle_gamma   90.00
#
_symmetry.space_group_name_H-M   'P 1'
#
loop_
_entity.id
_entity.type
_entity.pdbx_description
1 polymer ?
#
loop_
_entity_poly.entity_id
_entity_poly.type
_entity_poly.pdbx_seq_one_letter_code
_entity_poly.pdbx_strand_id
1 'polypeptide(L)'
;MNWFDFAVLGLLALSGVLAMARGFVKELLSLAGWIVAAIVTFLALPHVSPLALKLVKSKTIADIGTGIVIFLVVLVLCGLITHALTRRLPSGTFGFVDGLFGLVFGLARGALLVSLAYLLLNFAFKSDNLPPWVLEAKTKPYLDQGADILRRLNPEEWFEKGRKAIEDETKKKPQQ
;
A
#
# COMPACT_ATOMS: atom_id res chain seq x y z
N MET A 1 9.14 22.48 16.72
CA MET A 1 8.53 21.76 15.58
C MET A 1 9.24 22.26 14.35
N ASN A 2 9.86 21.34 13.62
CA ASN A 2 10.62 21.66 12.42
C ASN A 2 9.71 21.56 11.19
N TRP A 3 10.25 21.86 10.00
CA TRP A 3 9.49 21.79 8.75
C TRP A 3 8.99 20.37 8.43
N PHE A 4 9.69 19.33 8.90
CA PHE A 4 9.27 17.94 8.73
C PHE A 4 8.01 17.63 9.55
N ASP A 5 7.91 18.12 10.78
CA ASP A 5 6.67 18.01 11.59
C ASP A 5 5.47 18.61 10.83
N PHE A 6 5.65 19.78 10.20
CA PHE A 6 4.60 20.42 9.40
C PHE A 6 4.26 19.63 8.14
N ALA A 7 5.24 19.01 7.48
CA ALA A 7 5.00 18.14 6.33
C ALA A 7 4.17 16.90 6.72
N VAL A 8 4.51 16.27 7.86
CA VAL A 8 3.78 15.12 8.40
C VAL A 8 2.34 15.50 8.75
N LEU A 9 2.15 16.59 9.51
CA LEU A 9 0.82 17.07 9.88
C LEU A 9 0.01 17.50 8.66
N GLY A 10 0.64 18.14 7.68
CA GLY A 10 0.03 18.53 6.42
C GLY A 10 -0.46 17.33 5.62
N LEU A 11 0.35 16.26 5.51
CA LEU A 11 -0.05 15.04 4.79
C LEU A 11 -1.19 14.32 5.51
N LEU A 12 -1.15 14.25 6.84
CA LEU A 12 -2.24 13.68 7.65
C LEU A 12 -3.54 14.46 7.49
N ALA A 13 -3.48 15.78 7.65
CA ALA A 13 -4.64 16.65 7.50
C ALA A 13 -5.23 16.58 6.09
N LEU A 14 -4.37 16.63 5.07
CA LEU A 14 -4.81 16.52 3.68
C LEU A 14 -5.47 15.16 3.41
N SER A 15 -4.87 14.07 3.87
CA SER A 15 -5.43 12.72 3.73
C SER A 15 -6.80 12.61 4.42
N GLY A 16 -6.92 13.14 5.64
CA GLY A 16 -8.17 13.18 6.40
C GLY A 16 -9.26 14.00 5.70
N VAL A 17 -8.95 15.24 5.30
CA VAL A 17 -9.91 16.15 4.65
C VAL A 17 -10.36 15.61 3.30
N LEU A 18 -9.43 15.09 2.48
CA LEU A 18 -9.77 14.51 1.18
C LEU A 18 -10.64 13.25 1.30
N ALA A 19 -10.44 12.45 2.35
CA ALA A 19 -11.26 11.27 2.61
C ALA A 19 -12.64 11.65 3.17
N MET A 20 -12.71 12.66 4.04
CA MET A 20 -13.97 13.23 4.52
C MET A 20 -14.81 13.80 3.35
N ALA A 21 -14.18 14.51 2.42
CA ALA A 21 -14.86 15.08 1.25
C ALA A 21 -15.34 14.02 0.25
N ARG A 22 -14.63 12.90 0.12
CA ARG A 22 -15.01 11.79 -0.77
C ARG A 22 -16.06 10.87 -0.16
N GLY A 23 -16.08 10.74 1.17
CA GLY A 23 -16.94 9.82 1.91
C GLY A 23 -16.28 8.45 2.13
N PHE A 24 -16.47 7.86 3.31
CA PHE A 24 -15.88 6.58 3.70
C PHE A 24 -16.25 5.45 2.73
N VAL A 25 -17.52 5.34 2.33
CA VAL A 25 -18.00 4.27 1.44
C VAL A 25 -17.23 4.31 0.12
N LYS A 26 -17.03 5.49 -0.47
CA LYS A 26 -16.29 5.62 -1.74
C LYS A 26 -14.83 5.26 -1.57
N GLU A 27 -14.23 5.66 -0.45
CA GLU A 27 -12.84 5.35 -0.14
C GLU A 27 -12.63 3.85 0.09
N LEU A 28 -13.56 3.18 0.79
CA LEU A 28 -13.53 1.74 1.01
C LEU A 28 -13.73 0.96 -0.28
N LEU A 29 -14.68 1.38 -1.13
CA LEU A 29 -14.89 0.75 -2.45
C LEU A 29 -13.67 0.93 -3.37
N SER A 30 -13.01 2.09 -3.30
CA SER A 30 -11.76 2.33 -4.02
C SER A 30 -10.67 1.37 -3.54
N LEU A 31 -10.45 1.25 -2.23
CA LEU A 31 -9.47 0.32 -1.68
C LEU A 31 -9.78 -1.14 -2.04
N ALA A 32 -11.05 -1.55 -1.97
CA ALA A 32 -11.49 -2.86 -2.41
C ALA A 32 -11.19 -3.08 -3.91
N GLY A 33 -11.41 -2.05 -4.75
CA GLY A 33 -11.06 -2.08 -6.17
C GLY A 33 -9.57 -2.33 -6.41
N TRP A 34 -8.69 -1.72 -5.63
CA TRP A 34 -7.24 -1.99 -5.70
C TRP A 34 -6.90 -3.44 -5.34
N ILE A 35 -7.53 -3.99 -4.29
CA ILE A 35 -7.32 -5.39 -3.87
C ILE A 35 -7.82 -6.36 -4.94
N VAL A 36 -9.03 -6.14 -5.46
CA VAL A 36 -9.62 -6.94 -6.55
C VAL A 36 -8.74 -6.88 -7.79
N ALA A 37 -8.27 -5.69 -8.19
CA ALA A 37 -7.38 -5.52 -9.32
C ALA A 37 -6.06 -6.30 -9.14
N ALA A 38 -5.47 -6.28 -7.94
CA ALA A 38 -4.26 -7.03 -7.64
C ALA A 38 -4.49 -8.55 -7.75
N ILE A 39 -5.57 -9.07 -7.15
CA ILE A 39 -5.91 -10.51 -7.19
C ILE A 39 -6.17 -10.95 -8.63
N VAL A 40 -7.01 -10.23 -9.37
CA VAL A 40 -7.33 -10.57 -10.76
C VAL A 40 -6.09 -10.52 -11.63
N THR A 41 -5.23 -9.52 -11.45
CA THR A 41 -3.96 -9.43 -12.17
C THR A 41 -3.08 -10.63 -11.91
N PHE A 42 -2.91 -11.02 -10.64
CA PHE A 42 -2.09 -12.18 -10.27
C PHE A 42 -2.61 -13.49 -10.90
N LEU A 43 -3.93 -13.68 -10.93
CA LEU A 43 -4.56 -14.86 -11.52
C LEU A 43 -4.52 -14.85 -13.06
N ALA A 44 -4.67 -13.68 -13.68
CA ALA A 44 -4.71 -13.52 -15.13
C ALA A 44 -3.32 -13.49 -15.77
N LEU A 45 -2.28 -13.06 -15.05
CA LEU A 45 -0.92 -12.96 -15.54
C LEU A 45 -0.39 -14.24 -16.21
N PRO A 46 -0.49 -15.45 -15.62
CA PRO A 46 -0.01 -16.68 -16.28
C PRO A 46 -0.77 -17.03 -17.57
N HIS A 47 -2.03 -16.59 -17.70
CA HIS A 47 -2.87 -16.86 -18.87
C HIS A 47 -2.59 -15.89 -20.03
N VAL A 48 -2.27 -14.63 -19.71
CA VAL A 48 -2.10 -13.56 -20.71
C VAL A 48 -0.63 -13.33 -21.08
N SER A 49 0.32 -13.60 -20.16
CA SER A 49 1.76 -13.44 -20.40
C SER A 49 2.27 -14.15 -21.67
N PRO A 50 1.82 -15.37 -22.02
CA PRO A 50 2.25 -16.04 -23.26
C PRO A 50 1.92 -15.26 -24.55
N LEU A 51 0.87 -14.44 -24.54
CA LEU A 51 0.53 -13.56 -25.67
C LEU A 51 1.52 -12.40 -25.78
N ALA A 52 1.95 -11.83 -24.66
CA ALA A 52 2.91 -10.73 -24.62
C ALA A 52 4.34 -11.16 -25.00
N LEU A 53 4.71 -12.41 -24.73
CA LEU A 53 5.99 -12.99 -25.18
C LEU A 53 6.13 -13.04 -26.71
N LYS A 54 5.04 -12.93 -27.47
CA LYS A 54 5.08 -12.80 -28.93
C LYS A 54 5.54 -11.41 -29.40
N LEU A 55 5.41 -10.40 -28.53
CA LEU A 55 5.75 -8.99 -28.81
C LEU A 55 7.08 -8.59 -28.17
N VAL A 56 7.42 -9.15 -27.01
CA VAL A 56 8.62 -8.79 -26.23
C VAL A 56 9.44 -10.04 -25.90
N LYS A 57 10.72 -10.06 -26.28
CA LYS A 57 11.62 -11.21 -26.06
C LYS A 57 11.98 -11.45 -24.59
N SER A 58 12.00 -10.40 -23.77
CA SER A 58 12.32 -10.51 -22.34
C SER A 58 11.08 -10.90 -21.55
N LYS A 59 11.12 -12.09 -20.93
CA LYS A 59 10.03 -12.60 -20.08
C LYS A 59 9.68 -11.65 -18.94
N THR A 60 10.68 -11.08 -18.28
CA THR A 60 10.46 -10.14 -17.17
C THR A 60 9.71 -8.88 -17.62
N ILE A 61 10.10 -8.32 -18.77
CA ILE A 61 9.44 -7.11 -19.30
C ILE A 61 8.02 -7.43 -19.78
N ALA A 62 7.83 -8.60 -20.41
CA ALA A 62 6.51 -9.06 -20.84
C ALA A 62 5.56 -9.29 -19.65
N ASP A 63 6.04 -9.94 -18.58
CA ASP A 63 5.27 -10.20 -17.36
C ASP A 63 4.86 -8.89 -16.67
N ILE A 64 5.82 -7.96 -16.47
CA ILE A 64 5.55 -6.66 -15.83
C ILE A 64 4.59 -5.83 -16.69
N GLY A 65 4.83 -5.72 -17.99
CA GLY A 65 3.98 -4.95 -18.90
C GLY A 65 2.55 -5.50 -18.94
N THR A 66 2.40 -6.83 -19.04
CA THR A 66 1.10 -7.50 -19.02
C THR A 66 0.38 -7.27 -17.69
N GLY A 67 1.11 -7.42 -16.58
CA GLY A 67 0.57 -7.17 -15.25
C GLY A 67 0.03 -5.75 -15.10
N ILE A 68 0.80 -4.74 -15.54
CA ILE A 68 0.36 -3.33 -15.50
C ILE A 68 -0.90 -3.12 -16.34
N VAL A 69 -0.94 -3.64 -17.55
CA VAL A 69 -2.11 -3.48 -18.45
C VAL A 69 -3.35 -4.10 -17.84
N ILE A 70 -3.27 -5.35 -17.37
CA ILE A 70 -4.40 -6.04 -16.73
C ILE A 70 -4.85 -5.27 -15.49
N PHE A 71 -3.90 -4.88 -14.64
CA PHE A 71 -4.20 -4.15 -13.41
C PHE A 71 -4.97 -2.86 -13.68
N LEU A 72 -4.50 -2.05 -14.63
CA LEU A 72 -5.18 -0.80 -15.00
C LEU A 72 -6.56 -1.05 -15.59
N VAL A 73 -6.72 -2.04 -16.47
CA VAL A 73 -8.03 -2.38 -17.05
C VAL A 73 -9.02 -2.78 -15.95
N VAL A 74 -8.61 -3.67 -15.03
CA VAL A 74 -9.48 -4.11 -13.93
C VAL A 74 -9.80 -2.94 -12.99
N LEU A 75 -8.82 -2.08 -12.70
CA LEU A 75 -9.02 -0.91 -11.85
C LEU A 75 -10.03 0.07 -12.45
N VAL A 76 -9.96 0.31 -13.77
CA VAL A 76 -10.96 1.13 -14.50
C VAL A 76 -12.34 0.49 -14.41
N LEU A 77 -12.46 -0.82 -14.67
CA LEU A 77 -13.74 -1.53 -14.57
C LEU A 77 -14.33 -1.47 -13.15
N CYS A 78 -13.53 -1.72 -12.11
CA CYS A 78 -13.94 -1.56 -10.73
C CYS A 78 -14.39 -0.12 -10.44
N GLY A 79 -13.65 0.88 -10.91
CA GLY A 79 -14.01 2.29 -10.77
C GLY A 79 -15.35 2.64 -11.41
N LEU A 80 -15.63 2.12 -12.61
CA LEU A 80 -16.92 2.29 -13.29
C LEU A 80 -18.06 1.65 -12.49
N ILE A 81 -17.85 0.45 -11.94
CA ILE A 81 -18.82 -0.24 -11.09
C ILE A 81 -19.09 0.57 -9.82
N THR A 82 -18.03 1.04 -9.13
CA THR A 82 -18.13 1.90 -7.95
C THR A 82 -18.89 3.18 -8.25
N HIS A 83 -18.62 3.83 -9.38
CA HIS A 83 -19.34 5.03 -9.80
C HIS A 83 -20.83 4.74 -10.03
N ALA A 84 -21.15 3.65 -10.72
CA ALA A 84 -22.54 3.23 -10.95
C ALA A 84 -23.29 2.90 -9.66
N LEU A 85 -22.64 2.23 -8.70
CA LEU A 85 -23.21 1.90 -7.39
C LEU A 85 -23.46 3.16 -6.56
N THR A 86 -22.49 4.05 -6.49
CA THR A 86 -22.56 5.27 -5.68
C THR A 86 -23.59 6.27 -6.20
N ARG A 87 -23.89 6.27 -7.51
CA ARG A 87 -24.95 7.09 -8.12
C ARG A 87 -26.37 6.66 -7.71
N ARG A 88 -26.55 5.42 -7.26
CA ARG A 88 -27.87 4.90 -6.80
C ARG A 88 -28.15 5.19 -5.33
N LEU A 89 -27.18 5.69 -4.58
CA LEU A 89 -27.33 6.00 -3.16
C LEU A 89 -27.97 7.40 -3.01
N PRO A 90 -29.06 7.54 -2.23
CA PRO A 90 -29.65 8.83 -1.92
C PRO A 90 -28.63 9.73 -1.21
N SER A 91 -28.48 10.97 -1.69
CA SER A 91 -27.49 11.95 -1.19
C SER A 91 -27.69 12.39 0.26
N GLY A 92 -28.83 12.07 0.89
CA GLY A 92 -29.24 12.68 2.16
C GLY A 92 -29.09 11.84 3.44
N THR A 93 -28.93 10.51 3.38
CA THR A 93 -29.16 9.68 4.58
C THR A 93 -27.91 9.49 5.47
N PHE A 94 -26.70 9.61 4.94
CA PHE A 94 -25.46 9.32 5.71
C PHE A 94 -24.30 10.30 5.48
N GLY A 95 -24.47 11.41 4.75
CA GLY A 95 -23.34 12.23 4.28
C GLY A 95 -22.38 12.75 5.37
N PHE A 96 -22.90 13.18 6.53
CA PHE A 96 -22.06 13.65 7.64
C PHE A 96 -21.32 12.50 8.35
N VAL A 97 -22.04 11.42 8.65
CA VAL A 97 -21.48 10.24 9.33
C VAL A 97 -20.46 9.53 8.43
N ASP A 98 -20.77 9.34 7.16
CA ASP A 98 -19.86 8.81 6.12
C ASP A 98 -18.61 9.68 5.96
N GLY A 99 -18.76 11.01 6.07
CA GLY A 99 -17.64 11.94 6.11
C GLY A 99 -16.76 11.78 7.34
N LEU A 100 -17.34 11.59 8.54
CA LEU A 100 -16.58 11.36 9.78
C LEU A 100 -15.79 10.03 9.75
N PHE A 101 -16.42 8.94 9.29
CA PHE A 101 -15.69 7.69 9.06
C PHE A 101 -14.60 7.87 7.98
N GLY A 102 -14.87 8.71 6.98
CA GLY A 102 -13.92 9.07 5.94
C GLY A 102 -12.71 9.79 6.53
N LEU A 103 -12.93 10.72 7.47
CA LEU A 103 -11.87 11.41 8.20
C LEU A 103 -11.00 10.43 8.98
N VAL A 104 -11.60 9.55 9.80
CA VAL A 104 -10.86 8.57 10.61
C VAL A 104 -10.05 7.63 9.73
N PHE A 105 -10.67 7.11 8.67
CA PHE A 105 -9.97 6.25 7.70
C PHE A 105 -8.85 7.01 6.96
N GLY A 106 -9.10 8.26 6.55
CA GLY A 106 -8.12 9.11 5.88
C GLY A 106 -6.93 9.44 6.77
N LEU A 107 -7.14 9.69 8.06
CA LEU A 107 -6.08 9.87 9.04
C LEU A 107 -5.27 8.59 9.23
N ALA A 108 -5.93 7.42 9.36
CA ALA A 108 -5.26 6.13 9.47
C ALA A 108 -4.40 5.83 8.22
N ARG A 109 -4.95 6.05 7.02
CA ARG A 109 -4.23 5.92 5.74
C ARG A 109 -3.06 6.90 5.68
N GLY A 110 -3.27 8.15 6.06
CA GLY A 110 -2.23 9.16 6.10
C GLY A 110 -1.09 8.73 7.03
N ALA A 111 -1.41 8.23 8.22
CA ALA A 111 -0.42 7.75 9.17
C ALA A 111 0.38 6.58 8.60
N LEU A 112 -0.30 5.62 7.96
CA LEU A 112 0.35 4.51 7.27
C LEU A 112 1.31 5.01 6.17
N LEU A 113 0.89 5.97 5.35
CA LEU A 113 1.74 6.54 4.29
C LEU A 113 2.96 7.28 4.84
N VAL A 114 2.79 8.08 5.90
CA VAL A 114 3.93 8.78 6.52
C VAL A 114 4.88 7.79 7.18
N SER A 115 4.37 6.79 7.91
CA SER A 115 5.21 5.75 8.53
C SER A 115 5.97 4.93 7.48
N LEU A 116 5.34 4.62 6.34
CA LEU A 116 6.00 3.95 5.24
C LEU A 116 7.09 4.83 4.61
N ALA A 117 6.82 6.12 4.38
CA ALA A 117 7.81 7.07 3.88
C ALA A 117 9.00 7.20 4.85
N TYR A 118 8.74 7.26 6.15
CA TYR A 118 9.78 7.27 7.19
C TYR A 118 10.60 5.97 7.21
N LEU A 119 9.96 4.82 7.01
CA LEU A 119 10.66 3.53 6.88
C LEU A 119 11.57 3.51 5.64
N LEU A 120 11.10 4.04 4.51
CA LEU A 120 11.91 4.18 3.29
C LEU A 120 13.09 5.14 3.49
N LEU A 121 12.91 6.23 4.23
CA LEU A 121 14.02 7.13 4.60
C LEU A 121 15.06 6.41 5.48
N ASN A 122 14.61 5.63 6.47
CA ASN A 122 15.51 4.80 7.28
C ASN A 122 16.28 3.78 6.44
N PHE A 123 15.61 3.17 5.46
CA PHE A 123 16.25 2.23 4.53
C PHE A 123 17.28 2.94 3.63
N ALA A 124 16.94 4.12 3.10
CA ALA A 124 17.80 4.87 2.18
C ALA A 124 19.04 5.47 2.86
N PHE A 125 18.89 6.03 4.06
CA PHE A 125 19.99 6.72 4.76
C PHE A 125 20.74 5.83 5.76
N LYS A 126 20.25 4.61 6.04
CA LYS A 126 20.59 3.77 7.21
C LYS A 126 20.31 4.52 8.52
N SER A 127 19.77 3.80 9.52
CA SER A 127 19.25 4.42 10.76
C SER A 127 20.23 5.35 11.48
N ASP A 128 21.55 5.14 11.33
CA ASP A 128 22.60 5.90 12.00
C ASP A 128 22.95 7.25 11.33
N ASN A 129 22.48 7.51 10.10
CA ASN A 129 22.76 8.74 9.36
C ASN A 129 21.48 9.48 8.96
N LEU A 130 20.43 9.43 9.78
CA LEU A 130 19.24 10.24 9.55
C LEU A 130 19.57 11.73 9.66
N PRO A 131 19.03 12.57 8.76
CA PRO A 131 19.28 14.01 8.82
C PRO A 131 18.80 14.64 10.15
N PRO A 132 19.44 15.72 10.63
CA PRO A 132 19.07 16.37 11.90
C PRO A 132 17.60 16.79 11.97
N TRP A 133 17.03 17.24 10.84
CA TRP A 133 15.63 17.63 10.73
C TRP A 133 14.64 16.45 10.84
N VAL A 134 15.09 15.19 10.77
CA VAL A 134 14.26 14.02 11.11
C VAL A 134 14.46 13.64 12.58
N LEU A 135 15.72 13.66 13.05
CA LEU A 135 16.09 13.26 14.41
C LEU A 135 15.47 14.17 15.48
N GLU A 136 15.40 15.47 15.20
CA GLU A 136 14.84 16.49 16.09
C GLU A 136 13.32 16.66 15.96
N ALA A 137 12.68 15.91 15.06
CA ALA A 137 11.25 16.03 14.82
C ALA A 137 10.42 15.55 16.02
N LYS A 138 9.41 16.31 16.42
CA LYS A 138 8.48 15.90 17.48
C LYS A 138 7.60 14.73 17.04
N THR A 139 7.37 14.55 15.75
CA THR A 139 6.61 13.43 15.20
C THR A 139 7.39 12.12 15.20
N LYS A 140 8.72 12.15 15.35
CA LYS A 140 9.61 10.97 15.31
C LYS A 140 9.12 9.79 16.16
N PRO A 141 8.80 9.90 17.46
CA PRO A 141 8.39 8.76 18.27
C PRO A 141 7.10 8.08 17.76
N TYR A 142 6.17 8.85 17.18
CA TYR A 142 4.96 8.29 16.56
C TYR A 142 5.26 7.58 15.25
N LEU A 143 6.23 8.10 14.47
CA LEU A 143 6.68 7.49 13.24
C LEU A 143 7.48 6.22 13.47
N ASP A 144 8.31 6.17 14.53
CA ASP A 144 9.01 4.97 14.96
C ASP A 144 8.02 3.86 15.33
N GLN A 145 6.99 4.18 16.11
CA GLN A 145 5.93 3.21 16.46
C GLN A 145 5.21 2.67 15.21
N GLY A 146 4.83 3.56 14.28
CA GLY A 146 4.20 3.15 13.03
C GLY A 146 5.13 2.32 12.14
N ALA A 147 6.41 2.68 12.06
CA ALA A 147 7.41 1.93 11.32
C ALA A 147 7.67 0.55 11.92
N ASP A 148 7.65 0.42 13.25
CA ASP A 148 7.81 -0.87 13.92
C ASP A 148 6.61 -1.80 13.67
N ILE A 149 5.39 -1.25 13.64
CA ILE A 149 4.21 -2.01 13.21
C ILE A 149 4.39 -2.50 11.77
N LEU A 150 4.83 -1.63 10.86
CA LEU A 150 5.05 -1.99 9.45
C LEU A 150 6.18 -3.02 9.28
N ARG A 151 7.28 -2.91 10.05
CA ARG A 151 8.40 -3.88 10.04
C ARG A 151 7.94 -5.28 10.43
N ARG A 152 7.05 -5.40 11.42
CA ARG A 152 6.47 -6.70 11.82
C ARG A 152 5.60 -7.35 10.75
N LEU A 153 5.10 -6.56 9.79
CA LEU A 153 4.33 -7.03 8.65
C LEU A 153 5.22 -7.35 7.43
N ASN A 154 6.53 -7.11 7.50
CA ASN A 154 7.44 -7.28 6.37
C ASN A 154 7.69 -8.78 6.07
N PRO A 155 7.34 -9.27 4.86
CA PRO A 155 7.51 -10.67 4.49
C PRO A 155 8.97 -11.14 4.43
N GLU A 156 9.93 -10.24 4.25
CA GLU A 156 11.37 -10.57 4.17
C GLU A 156 11.87 -11.30 5.43
N GLU A 157 11.34 -11.01 6.64
CA GLU A 157 11.68 -11.81 7.83
C GLU A 157 11.14 -13.24 7.76
N TRP A 158 9.96 -13.43 7.15
CA TRP A 158 9.37 -14.76 6.94
C TRP A 158 10.12 -15.54 5.88
N PHE A 159 10.58 -14.88 4.82
CA PHE A 159 11.38 -15.50 3.76
C PHE A 159 12.82 -15.80 4.23
N GLU A 160 13.45 -14.93 5.02
CA GLU A 160 14.73 -15.19 5.68
C GLU A 160 14.64 -16.33 6.70
N LYS A 161 13.63 -16.32 7.59
CA LYS A 161 13.39 -17.43 8.53
C LYS A 161 13.04 -18.72 7.81
N GLY A 162 12.20 -18.66 6.78
CA GLY A 162 11.83 -19.82 5.97
C GLY A 162 13.03 -20.42 5.25
N ARG A 163 13.88 -19.59 4.65
CA ARG A 163 15.13 -20.02 4.01
C ARG A 163 16.10 -20.64 5.01
N LYS A 164 16.27 -20.05 6.19
CA LYS A 164 17.10 -20.63 7.26
C LYS A 164 16.55 -21.95 7.81
N ALA A 165 15.23 -22.05 7.99
CA ALA A 165 14.58 -23.29 8.43
C ALA A 165 14.72 -24.42 7.40
N ILE A 166 14.60 -24.11 6.11
CA ILE A 166 14.84 -25.07 5.01
C ILE A 166 16.31 -25.48 4.99
N GLU A 167 17.24 -24.54 5.14
CA GLU A 167 18.68 -24.82 5.16
C GLU A 167 19.07 -25.73 6.34
N ASP A 168 18.50 -25.48 7.52
CA ASP A 168 18.68 -26.31 8.71
C ASP A 168 18.05 -27.71 8.57
N GLU A 169 16.89 -27.84 7.91
CA GLU A 169 16.30 -29.15 7.57
C GLU A 169 17.13 -29.92 6.53
N THR A 170 17.66 -29.26 5.50
CA THR A 170 18.56 -29.89 4.52
C THR A 170 19.89 -30.31 5.13
N LYS A 171 20.41 -29.59 6.13
CA LYS A 171 21.59 -30.02 6.90
C LYS A 171 21.31 -31.20 7.82
N LYS A 172 20.05 -31.44 8.19
CA LYS A 172 19.62 -32.53 9.09
C LYS A 172 19.27 -33.84 8.39
N LYS A 173 19.16 -33.85 7.05
CA LYS A 173 19.10 -35.08 6.24
C LYS A 173 20.46 -35.36 5.59
N PRO A 174 21.44 -35.95 6.30
CA PRO A 174 22.52 -36.64 5.63
C PRO A 174 21.92 -37.85 4.88
N GLN A 175 22.24 -37.89 3.58
CA GLN A 175 22.10 -39.00 2.64
C GLN A 175 21.69 -40.34 3.27
N GLN A 176 20.45 -40.76 3.01
CA GLN A 176 20.16 -42.17 2.80
C GLN A 176 20.41 -42.51 1.35
#